data_AF-A0AAD5QUL8-F1
#
_entry.id   AF-A0AAD5QUL8-F1
#
_cell.length_a   1.000
_cell.length_b   1.000
_cell.length_c   1.000
_cell.angle_alpha   90.00
_cell.angle_beta   90.00
_cell.angle_gamma   90.00
#
_symmetry.space_group_name_H-M   'P 1'
#
loop_
_entity.id
_entity.type
_entity.pdbx_description
1 polymer ?
#
loop_
_entity_poly.entity_id
_entity_poly.type
_entity_poly.pdbx_seq_one_letter_code
_entity_poly.pdbx_strand_id
1 'polypeptide(L)'
;MRNGEYANENAPPSSHMNLLTYDCAAEQHAFNHVRGCSGQGSIPIARPGYSENIHVLRTTATDDLGALQNAIVTWQNELPGHGIPSNMIYAPHVANRRSRTVTNVAK
;
A
#
# COMPACT_ATOMS: atom_id res chain seq x y z
N MET A 1 -6.89 0.39 -14.48
CA MET A 1 -7.42 0.30 -13.11
C MET A 1 -8.33 1.50 -12.87
N ARG A 2 -9.45 1.34 -12.16
CA ARG A 2 -10.38 2.45 -11.90
C ARG A 2 -9.79 3.42 -10.88
N ASN A 3 -9.97 4.72 -11.09
CA ASN A 3 -9.67 5.77 -10.11
C ASN A 3 -10.98 6.20 -9.45
N GLY A 4 -11.05 6.18 -8.12
CA GLY A 4 -12.26 6.50 -7.37
C GLY A 4 -12.55 7.99 -7.21
N GLU A 5 -11.74 8.88 -7.80
CA GLU A 5 -11.84 10.32 -7.60
C GLU A 5 -13.11 10.88 -8.26
N TYR A 6 -13.34 10.53 -9.54
CA TYR A 6 -14.57 10.85 -10.27
C TYR A 6 -15.32 9.59 -10.75
N ALA A 7 -16.63 9.75 -11.02
CA ALA A 7 -17.45 8.67 -11.56
C ALA A 7 -16.93 8.24 -12.95
N ASN A 8 -16.77 6.92 -13.16
CA ASN A 8 -16.28 6.32 -14.40
C ASN A 8 -14.87 6.75 -14.85
N GLU A 9 -14.04 7.24 -13.92
CA GLU A 9 -12.64 7.58 -14.21
C GLU A 9 -11.71 6.37 -14.06
N ASN A 10 -10.74 6.26 -14.97
CA ASN A 10 -9.62 5.33 -14.85
C ASN A 10 -8.34 6.10 -14.53
N ALA A 11 -7.42 5.45 -13.81
CA ALA A 11 -6.08 5.98 -13.67
C ALA A 11 -5.43 6.09 -15.05
N PRO A 12 -4.72 7.20 -15.35
CA PRO A 12 -4.08 7.40 -16.64
C PRO A 12 -2.98 6.35 -16.88
N PRO A 13 -2.67 6.02 -18.14
CA PRO A 13 -1.56 5.13 -18.46
C PRO A 13 -0.23 5.74 -17.99
N SER A 14 0.68 4.88 -17.51
CA SER A 14 2.05 5.29 -17.17
C SER A 14 2.99 4.99 -18.33
N SER A 15 3.84 5.96 -18.67
CA SER A 15 4.90 5.78 -19.66
C SER A 15 6.09 4.99 -19.12
N HIS A 16 6.28 4.95 -17.79
CA HIS A 16 7.45 4.36 -17.13
C HIS A 16 7.07 3.67 -15.82
N MET A 17 6.20 2.66 -15.88
CA MET A 17 5.95 1.78 -14.73
C MET A 17 7.01 0.69 -14.66
N ASN A 18 7.94 0.79 -13.70
CA ASN A 18 9.01 -0.19 -13.54
C ASN A 18 8.49 -1.50 -12.93
N LEU A 19 9.00 -2.64 -13.42
CA LEU A 19 8.72 -3.95 -12.83
C LEU A 19 9.47 -4.08 -11.50
N LEU A 20 8.76 -4.48 -10.45
CA LEU A 20 9.37 -4.78 -9.16
C LEU A 20 10.10 -6.12 -9.21
N THR A 21 11.30 -6.15 -8.62
CA THR A 21 12.07 -7.37 -8.38
C THR A 21 12.11 -7.67 -6.90
N TYR A 22 12.09 -8.95 -6.56
CA TYR A 22 12.18 -9.38 -5.18
C TYR A 22 13.57 -9.07 -4.60
N ASP A 23 13.62 -8.55 -3.36
CA ASP A 23 14.83 -8.18 -2.66
C ASP A 23 14.84 -8.79 -1.25
N CYS A 24 15.82 -9.67 -1.00
CA CYS A 24 15.96 -10.36 0.28
C CYS A 24 16.26 -9.41 1.45
N ALA A 25 16.91 -8.26 1.21
CA ALA A 25 17.13 -7.28 2.26
C ALA A 25 15.81 -6.63 2.70
N ALA A 26 14.96 -6.29 1.73
CA ALA A 26 13.61 -5.77 2.00
C ALA A 26 12.77 -6.79 2.79
N GLU A 27 12.81 -8.07 2.41
CA GLU A 27 12.15 -9.13 3.18
C GLU A 27 12.66 -9.18 4.62
N GLN A 28 13.97 -9.19 4.83
CA GLN A 28 14.53 -9.29 6.17
C GLN A 28 14.08 -8.13 7.08
N HIS A 29 14.00 -6.90 6.54
CA HIS A 29 13.46 -5.76 7.28
C HIS A 29 11.98 -5.96 7.64
N ALA A 30 11.16 -6.39 6.69
CA ALA A 30 9.75 -6.68 6.93
C ALA A 30 9.54 -7.81 7.95
N PHE A 31 10.33 -8.89 7.84
CA PHE A 31 10.29 -10.03 8.75
C PHE A 31 10.71 -9.64 10.17
N ASN A 32 11.77 -8.84 10.32
CA ASN A 32 12.21 -8.35 11.62
C ASN A 32 11.12 -7.52 12.31
N HIS A 33 10.38 -6.71 11.53
CA HIS A 33 9.30 -5.91 12.05
C HIS A 33 8.07 -6.74 12.44
N VAL A 34 7.58 -7.61 11.54
CA VAL A 34 6.33 -8.36 11.75
C VAL A 34 6.38 -9.27 12.98
N ARG A 35 7.57 -9.78 13.34
CA ARG A 35 7.80 -10.57 14.56
C ARG A 35 7.43 -9.83 15.86
N GLY A 36 7.44 -8.50 15.84
CA GLY A 36 7.05 -7.69 16.99
C GLY A 36 5.54 -7.60 17.21
N CYS A 37 4.71 -8.02 16.25
CA CYS A 37 3.25 -8.02 16.32
C CYS A 37 2.64 -6.66 16.74
N SER A 38 3.28 -5.54 16.40
CA SER A 38 2.86 -4.19 16.81
C SER A 38 1.53 -3.76 16.17
N GLY A 39 1.22 -4.28 14.98
CA GLY A 39 0.11 -3.83 14.14
C GLY A 39 0.23 -2.38 13.65
N GLN A 40 1.42 -1.78 13.79
CA GLN A 40 1.75 -0.41 13.37
C GLN A 40 2.91 -0.45 12.39
N GLY A 41 3.15 0.64 11.65
CA GLY A 41 4.30 0.72 10.73
C GLY A 41 5.61 0.77 11.50
N SER A 42 6.66 0.17 10.93
CA SER A 42 8.01 0.26 11.48
C SER A 42 8.56 1.68 11.36
N ILE A 43 9.40 2.06 12.33
CA ILE A 43 10.13 3.32 12.27
C ILE A 43 11.07 3.31 11.04
N PRO A 44 11.22 4.44 10.32
CA PRO A 44 12.00 4.47 9.08
C PRO A 44 13.45 4.00 9.24
N ILE A 45 14.06 4.24 10.40
CA ILE A 45 15.44 3.81 10.69
C ILE A 45 15.60 2.28 10.77
N ALA A 46 14.52 1.52 11.00
CA ALA A 46 14.56 0.06 11.04
C ALA A 46 14.58 -0.56 9.63
N ARG A 47 14.31 0.24 8.59
CA ARG A 47 14.23 -0.16 7.17
C ARG A 47 14.83 0.92 6.27
N PRO A 48 16.12 1.22 6.42
CA PRO A 48 16.76 2.33 5.73
C PRO A 48 16.63 2.15 4.21
N GLY A 49 16.06 3.16 3.53
CA GLY A 49 15.87 3.15 2.08
C GLY A 49 14.59 2.46 1.60
N TYR A 50 13.76 1.88 2.49
CA TYR A 50 12.52 1.21 2.11
C TYR A 50 11.28 1.90 2.68
N SER A 51 10.27 2.06 1.82
CA SER A 51 8.88 2.36 2.21
C SER A 51 8.17 1.07 2.70
N GLU A 52 7.06 1.19 3.43
CA GLU A 52 6.35 0.03 3.98
C GLU A 52 4.84 0.23 3.90
N ASN A 53 4.16 -0.85 3.50
CA ASN A 53 2.72 -1.03 3.70
C ASN A 53 2.53 -2.16 4.71
N ILE A 54 1.54 -2.02 5.60
CA ILE A 54 1.18 -3.07 6.57
C ILE A 54 -0.26 -3.51 6.36
N HIS A 55 -0.54 -4.76 6.71
CA HIS A 55 -1.90 -5.29 6.72
C HIS A 55 -2.04 -6.25 7.90
N VAL A 56 -3.11 -6.10 8.67
CA VAL A 56 -3.44 -6.98 9.80
C VAL A 56 -4.78 -7.62 9.52
N LEU A 57 -4.73 -8.90 9.14
CA LEU A 57 -5.92 -9.73 9.01
C LEU A 57 -6.29 -10.29 10.39
N ARG A 58 -7.44 -9.88 10.93
CA ARG A 58 -7.90 -10.30 12.27
C ARG A 58 -8.57 -11.69 12.28
N THR A 59 -7.92 -12.66 11.66
CA THR A 59 -8.31 -14.07 11.71
C THR A 59 -7.08 -14.95 11.55
N THR A 60 -7.06 -16.09 12.24
CA THR A 60 -6.02 -17.11 12.12
C THR A 60 -6.45 -18.28 11.22
N ALA A 61 -7.67 -18.23 10.68
CA ALA A 61 -8.24 -19.26 9.81
C ALA A 61 -7.87 -19.03 8.33
N THR A 62 -6.64 -18.58 8.06
CA THR A 62 -6.15 -18.28 6.71
C THR A 62 -4.67 -18.65 6.66
N ASP A 63 -4.23 -19.21 5.54
CA ASP A 63 -2.84 -19.53 5.28
C ASP A 63 -2.06 -18.28 4.82
N ASP A 64 -0.73 -18.41 4.74
CA ASP A 64 0.14 -17.29 4.37
C ASP A 64 -0.19 -16.73 2.97
N LEU A 65 -0.51 -17.61 2.01
CA LEU A 65 -0.90 -17.20 0.66
C LEU A 65 -2.21 -16.40 0.66
N GLY A 66 -3.24 -16.88 1.38
CA GLY A 66 -4.50 -16.17 1.52
C GLY A 66 -4.34 -14.83 2.21
N ALA A 67 -3.50 -14.74 3.24
CA ALA A 67 -3.20 -13.50 3.94
C ALA A 67 -2.49 -12.48 3.02
N LEU A 68 -1.52 -12.94 2.23
CA LEU A 68 -0.81 -12.12 1.23
C LEU A 68 -1.76 -11.60 0.15
N GLN A 69 -2.63 -12.45 -0.39
CA GLN A 69 -3.65 -12.05 -1.36
C GLN A 69 -4.60 -11.00 -0.79
N ASN A 70 -5.04 -11.19 0.46
CA ASN A 70 -5.91 -10.24 1.15
C ASN A 70 -5.25 -8.87 1.32
N ALA A 71 -3.98 -8.84 1.71
CA ALA A 71 -3.19 -7.62 1.85
C ALA A 71 -3.07 -6.86 0.53
N ILE A 72 -2.66 -7.55 -0.55
CA ILE A 72 -2.48 -6.95 -1.89
C ILE A 72 -3.80 -6.36 -2.39
N VAL A 73 -4.90 -7.12 -2.30
CA VAL A 73 -6.23 -6.66 -2.72
C VAL A 73 -6.68 -5.45 -1.89
N THR A 74 -6.43 -5.46 -0.59
CA THR A 74 -6.76 -4.34 0.30
C THR A 74 -6.07 -3.06 -0.14
N TRP A 75 -4.75 -3.10 -0.36
CA TRP A 75 -3.99 -1.93 -0.80
C TRP A 75 -4.39 -1.48 -2.21
N GLN A 76 -4.58 -2.42 -3.14
CA GLN A 76 -5.01 -2.12 -4.50
C GLN A 76 -6.40 -1.46 -4.55
N ASN A 77 -7.30 -1.83 -3.65
CA ASN A 77 -8.65 -1.30 -3.60
C ASN A 77 -8.73 0.14 -3.06
N GLU A 78 -7.65 0.69 -2.51
CA GLU A 78 -7.62 2.11 -2.11
C GLU A 78 -7.83 3.03 -3.32
N LEU A 79 -7.21 2.74 -4.46
CA LEU A 79 -7.33 3.58 -5.66
C LEU A 79 -8.77 3.64 -6.21
N PRO A 80 -9.46 2.51 -6.50
CA PRO A 80 -10.84 2.57 -6.97
C PRO A 80 -11.84 2.99 -5.89
N GLY A 81 -11.54 2.78 -4.59
CA GLY A 81 -12.43 3.11 -3.50
C GLY A 81 -12.36 4.58 -3.06
N HIS A 82 -11.17 5.16 -3.05
CA HIS A 82 -10.91 6.49 -2.50
C HIS A 82 -10.54 7.51 -3.57
N GLY A 83 -9.77 7.08 -4.56
CA GLY A 83 -9.30 7.93 -5.63
C GLY A 83 -8.17 8.88 -5.25
N ILE A 84 -7.46 9.31 -6.28
CA ILE A 84 -6.49 10.42 -6.21
C ILE A 84 -6.77 11.39 -7.36
N PRO A 85 -6.34 12.66 -7.27
CA PRO A 85 -6.54 13.62 -8.35
C PRO A 85 -6.03 13.08 -9.70
N SER A 86 -6.70 13.41 -10.80
CA SER A 86 -6.43 12.85 -12.15
C SER A 86 -5.00 13.08 -12.66
N ASN A 87 -4.26 14.03 -12.07
CA ASN A 87 -2.84 14.25 -12.35
C ASN A 87 -1.92 13.25 -11.61
N MET A 88 -2.48 12.32 -10.84
CA MET A 88 -1.79 11.28 -10.07
C MET A 88 -0.79 11.81 -9.04
N ILE A 89 -0.94 13.07 -8.60
CA ILE A 89 -0.05 13.68 -7.61
C ILE A 89 -0.59 13.39 -6.20
N TYR A 90 0.16 12.61 -5.42
CA TYR A 90 -0.09 12.43 -4.00
C TYR A 90 0.42 13.64 -3.20
N ALA A 91 -0.46 14.60 -2.96
CA ALA A 91 -0.15 15.84 -2.25
C ALA A 91 -0.69 15.83 -0.81
N PRO A 92 -0.22 16.73 0.08
CA PRO A 92 -0.65 16.76 1.49
C PRO A 92 -2.16 16.83 1.68
N HIS A 93 -2.88 17.52 0.79
CA HIS A 93 -4.35 17.59 0.86
C HIS A 93 -5.03 16.24 0.59
N VAL A 94 -4.39 15.32 -0.16
CA VAL A 94 -4.85 13.94 -0.39
C VAL A 94 -4.56 13.09 0.85
N ALA A 95 -3.35 13.23 1.41
CA ALA A 95 -2.93 12.52 2.62
C ALA A 95 -3.79 12.86 3.85
N ASN A 96 -4.22 14.12 3.96
CA ASN A 96 -4.97 14.64 5.10
C ASN A 96 -6.50 14.60 4.91
N ARG A 97 -7.02 13.89 3.91
CA ARG A 97 -8.47 13.74 3.72
C ARG A 97 -9.09 13.06 4.95
N ARG A 98 -10.24 13.57 5.41
CA ARG A 98 -11.02 12.98 6.52
C ARG A 98 -11.86 11.76 6.09
N SER A 99 -12.06 11.60 4.78
CA SER A 99 -12.79 10.50 4.14
C SER A 99 -12.11 10.21 2.81
N ARG A 100 -12.11 8.94 2.36
CA ARG A 100 -11.41 8.52 1.13
C ARG A 100 -9.90 8.76 1.20
N THR A 101 -9.28 8.33 2.29
CA THR A 101 -7.85 8.50 2.51
C THR A 101 -7.08 7.35 1.88
N VAL A 102 -6.14 7.65 0.98
CA VAL A 102 -5.21 6.67 0.44
C VAL A 102 -3.97 6.68 1.33
N THR A 103 -3.67 5.56 1.99
CA THR A 103 -2.60 5.48 3.01
C THR A 103 -1.48 4.53 2.64
N ASN A 104 -1.71 3.59 1.74
CA ASN A 104 -0.75 2.57 1.34
C ASN A 104 -0.12 2.90 -0.02
N VAL A 105 0.51 4.08 -0.10
CA VAL A 105 1.30 4.51 -1.26
C VAL A 105 2.77 4.30 -0.97
N ALA A 106 3.37 3.31 -1.62
CA ALA A 106 4.83 3.16 -1.60
C ALA A 106 5.44 4.27 -2.46
N LYS A 107 6.38 5.02 -1.87
CA LYS A 107 7.21 6.00 -2.57
C LYS A 107 8.47 5.35 -3.11
#